data_AF-A0A535ATQ2-F1
#
_entry.id   AF-A0A535ATQ2-F1
#
_cell.length_a   1.000
_cell.length_b   1.000
_cell.length_c   1.000
_cell.angle_alpha   90.00
_cell.angle_beta   90.00
_cell.angle_gamma   90.00
#
_symmetry.space_group_name_H-M   'P 1'
#
loop_
_entity.id
_entity.type
_entity.pdbx_description
1 polymer ?
#
loop_
_entity_poly.entity_id
_entity_poly.type
_entity_poly.pdbx_seq_one_letter_code
_entity_poly.pdbx_strand_id
1 'polypeptide(L)'
;LNYAVVSGLIKLVLYDGREGSTTRGQLMELFVGEANYCLVRVPAGVWNGFKGIGGERAIVANCATHPHDPDEIVRMDPASPEIPYSWELRNG
;
A
#
# COMPACT_ATOMS: atom_id res chain seq x y z
N LEU A 1 0.34 2.87 -9.50
CA LEU A 1 1.48 1.99 -9.09
C LEU A 1 1.10 0.54 -9.38
N ASN A 2 2.06 -0.33 -9.66
CA ASN A 2 1.80 -1.76 -9.88
C ASN A 2 2.72 -2.58 -8.98
N TYR A 3 2.19 -3.13 -7.89
CA TYR A 3 3.00 -3.86 -6.92
C TYR A 3 2.95 -5.37 -7.13
N ALA A 4 4.12 -6.00 -7.07
CA ALA A 4 4.28 -7.43 -6.92
C ALA A 4 5.24 -7.71 -5.75
N VAL A 5 4.92 -8.71 -4.93
CA VAL A 5 5.78 -9.13 -3.82
C VAL A 5 6.55 -10.35 -4.28
N VAL A 6 7.82 -10.14 -4.61
CA VAL A 6 8.69 -11.14 -5.22
C VAL A 6 9.10 -12.20 -4.21
N SER A 7 9.26 -11.81 -2.95
CA SER A 7 9.54 -12.71 -1.82
C SER A 7 9.04 -12.11 -0.52
N GLY A 8 8.74 -12.97 0.46
CA GLY A 8 8.18 -12.59 1.75
C GLY A 8 6.69 -12.22 1.69
N LEU A 9 6.21 -11.52 2.72
CA LEU A 9 4.80 -11.18 2.90
C LEU A 9 4.65 -9.75 3.42
N ILE A 10 3.79 -8.97 2.77
CA ILE A 10 3.39 -7.64 3.22
C ILE A 10 1.89 -7.56 3.46
N LYS A 11 1.51 -6.65 4.36
CA LYS A 11 0.17 -6.08 4.42
C LYS A 11 0.20 -4.75 3.68
N LEU A 12 -0.45 -4.69 2.53
CA LEU A 12 -0.66 -3.48 1.73
C LEU A 12 -1.99 -2.85 2.13
N VAL A 13 -1.93 -1.59 2.52
CA VAL A 13 -3.09 -0.79 2.95
C VAL A 13 -3.37 0.25 1.88
N LEU A 14 -4.62 0.34 1.47
CA LEU A 14 -5.12 1.30 0.49
C LEU A 14 -6.22 2.14 1.12
N TYR A 15 -6.20 3.44 0.87
CA TYR A 15 -7.26 4.36 1.27
C TYR A 15 -7.70 5.23 0.11
N ASP A 16 -8.98 5.20 -0.20
CA ASP A 16 -9.53 5.98 -1.29
C ASP A 16 -9.88 7.41 -0.84
N GLY A 17 -8.94 8.34 -1.01
CA GLY A 17 -9.15 9.77 -0.72
C GLY A 17 -9.75 10.57 -1.87
N ARG A 18 -10.03 9.94 -3.03
CA ARG A 18 -10.36 10.65 -4.28
C ARG A 18 -11.73 11.30 -4.19
N GLU A 19 -11.77 12.59 -4.49
CA GLU A 19 -13.03 13.32 -4.61
C GLU A 19 -13.92 12.72 -5.72
N GLY A 20 -15.23 12.62 -5.46
CA GLY A 20 -16.20 12.02 -6.39
C GLY A 20 -16.15 10.50 -6.50
N SER A 21 -15.20 9.81 -5.84
CA SER A 21 -15.18 8.34 -5.81
C SER A 21 -16.35 7.78 -5.00
N THR A 22 -17.02 6.75 -5.51
CA THR A 22 -18.08 6.02 -4.80
C THR A 22 -17.57 5.24 -3.60
N THR A 23 -16.26 4.97 -3.55
CA THR A 23 -15.57 4.32 -2.43
C THR A 23 -14.73 5.31 -1.62
N ARG A 24 -14.94 6.62 -1.75
CA ARG A 24 -14.20 7.62 -0.96
C ARG A 24 -14.34 7.33 0.53
N GLY A 25 -13.23 7.41 1.26
CA GLY A 25 -13.15 7.12 2.68
C GLY A 25 -13.02 5.64 3.03
N GLN A 26 -13.07 4.73 2.06
CA GLN A 26 -12.94 3.29 2.31
C GLN A 26 -11.46 2.89 2.46
N LEU A 27 -11.24 1.97 3.40
CA LEU A 27 -9.97 1.29 3.62
C LEU A 27 -10.02 -0.12 3.03
N MET A 28 -8.90 -0.57 2.48
CA MET A 28 -8.71 -1.94 2.04
C MET A 28 -7.34 -2.44 2.49
N GLU A 29 -7.31 -3.62 3.09
CA GLU A 29 -6.08 -4.33 3.43
C GLU A 29 -5.93 -5.55 2.52
N LEU A 30 -4.75 -5.70 1.93
CA LEU A 30 -4.37 -6.84 1.11
C LEU A 30 -3.14 -7.51 1.72
N PHE A 31 -3.19 -8.82 1.85
CA PHE A 31 -2.07 -9.64 2.30
C PHE A 31 -1.43 -10.26 1.06
N VAL A 32 -0.27 -9.74 0.66
CA VAL A 32 0.34 -10.03 -0.64
C VAL A 32 1.75 -10.56 -0.42
N GLY A 33 2.09 -11.67 -1.07
CA GLY A 33 3.33 -12.40 -0.85
C GLY A 33 3.36 -13.70 -1.62
N GLU A 34 4.32 -14.55 -1.33
CA GLU A 34 4.51 -15.85 -2.02
C GLU A 34 3.26 -16.75 -1.95
N ALA A 35 2.59 -16.78 -0.79
CA ALA A 35 1.37 -17.56 -0.59
C ALA A 35 0.12 -16.95 -1.27
N ASN A 36 0.18 -15.69 -1.68
CA ASN A 36 -0.90 -14.99 -2.38
C ASN A 36 -0.30 -14.09 -3.48
N TYR A 37 0.36 -14.73 -4.44
CA TYR A 37 1.11 -14.05 -5.48
C TYR A 37 0.17 -13.44 -6.52
N CYS A 38 0.10 -12.11 -6.55
CA CYS A 38 -0.69 -11.36 -7.51
C CYS A 38 -0.05 -10.01 -7.83
N LEU A 39 -0.43 -9.44 -8.97
CA LEU A 39 -0.12 -8.05 -9.32
C LEU A 39 -1.22 -7.14 -8.79
N VAL A 40 -0.88 -6.25 -7.85
CA VAL A 40 -1.82 -5.25 -7.33
C VAL A 40 -1.64 -3.94 -8.09
N ARG A 41 -2.66 -3.53 -8.83
CA ARG A 41 -2.71 -2.22 -9.49
C ARG A 41 -3.38 -1.20 -8.59
N VAL A 42 -2.64 -0.18 -8.16
CA VAL A 42 -3.16 0.94 -7.37
C VAL A 42 -3.48 2.11 -8.31
N PRO A 43 -4.76 2.55 -8.39
CA PRO A 43 -5.17 3.71 -9.16
C PRO A 43 -4.50 5.01 -8.68
N ALA A 44 -4.36 5.99 -9.58
CA ALA A 44 -3.88 7.32 -9.22
C ALA A 44 -4.79 7.99 -8.18
N GLY A 45 -4.19 8.71 -7.24
CA GLY A 45 -4.90 9.41 -6.15
C GLY A 45 -5.36 8.51 -4.99
N VAL A 46 -5.09 7.20 -5.04
CA VAL A 46 -5.31 6.30 -3.90
C VAL A 46 -4.08 6.33 -3.00
N TRP A 47 -4.27 6.64 -1.72
CA TRP A 47 -3.22 6.55 -0.73
C TRP A 47 -2.86 5.10 -0.50
N ASN A 48 -1.56 4.81 -0.40
CA ASN A 48 -1.07 3.47 -0.17
C ASN A 48 0.14 3.45 0.75
N GLY A 49 0.28 2.38 1.51
CA GLY A 49 1.44 2.07 2.33
C GLY A 49 1.47 0.58 2.62
N PHE A 50 2.64 0.04 2.99
CA PHE A 50 2.75 -1.37 3.34
C PHE A 50 3.72 -1.62 4.48
N LYS A 51 3.48 -2.74 5.17
CA LYS A 51 4.31 -3.23 6.26
C LYS A 51 4.65 -4.71 6.01
N GLY A 52 5.91 -5.08 6.21
CA GLY A 52 6.30 -6.49 6.25
C GLY A 52 5.68 -7.17 7.47
N ILE A 53 5.04 -8.31 7.26
CA ILE A 53 4.32 -9.06 8.32
C ILE A 53 4.77 -10.53 8.42
N GLY A 54 5.69 -10.96 7.56
CA GLY A 54 6.33 -12.27 7.68
C GLY A 54 7.51 -12.27 8.65
N GLY A 55 8.00 -13.46 8.99
CA GLY A 55 9.25 -13.64 9.74
C GLY A 55 10.51 -13.41 8.91
N GLU A 56 10.37 -13.30 7.59
CA GLU A 56 11.46 -13.11 6.64
C GLU A 56 11.37 -11.75 5.93
N ARG A 57 12.45 -11.38 5.25
CA ARG A 57 12.54 -10.13 4.49
C ARG A 57 11.55 -10.15 3.33
N ALA A 58 10.84 -9.05 3.12
CA ALA A 58 9.98 -8.87 1.95
C ALA A 58 10.69 -8.07 0.85
N ILE A 59 10.55 -8.52 -0.40
CA ILE A 59 11.02 -7.81 -1.60
C ILE A 59 9.80 -7.38 -2.39
N VAL A 60 9.57 -6.07 -2.48
CA VAL A 60 8.44 -5.47 -3.20
C VAL A 60 8.95 -4.78 -4.46
N ALA A 61 8.38 -5.15 -5.60
CA ALA A 61 8.65 -4.52 -6.89
C ALA A 61 7.48 -3.60 -7.27
N ASN A 62 7.77 -2.35 -7.61
CA ASN A 62 6.85 -1.49 -8.35
C ASN A 62 7.15 -1.61 -9.84
N CYS A 63 6.31 -2.33 -10.58
CA CYS A 63 6.41 -2.54 -12.02
C CYS A 63 5.89 -1.28 -12.76
N ALA A 64 6.68 -0.21 -12.71
CA ALA A 64 6.34 1.06 -13.32
C ALA A 64 6.49 1.01 -14.85
N THR A 65 5.57 1.67 -15.56
CA THR A 65 5.67 1.88 -17.02
C THR A 65 6.28 3.24 -17.37
N HIS A 66 6.51 4.08 -16.36
CA HIS A 66 7.06 5.43 -16.50
C HIS A 66 8.29 5.55 -15.57
N PRO A 67 9.28 6.39 -15.94
CA PRO A 67 10.39 6.70 -15.06
C PRO A 67 9.89 7.40 -13.79
N HIS A 68 10.62 7.22 -12.69
CA HIS A 68 10.33 7.90 -11.45
C HIS A 68 10.63 9.40 -11.57
N ASP A 69 9.71 10.22 -11.07
CA ASP A 69 9.89 11.66 -10.89
C ASP A 69 9.78 11.99 -9.39
N PRO A 70 10.81 12.58 -8.75
CA PRO A 70 10.78 12.88 -7.32
C PRO A 70 9.64 13.82 -6.91
N ASP A 71 9.16 14.69 -7.81
CA ASP A 71 8.09 15.65 -7.55
C ASP A 71 6.69 15.02 -7.70
N GLU A 72 6.59 13.78 -8.19
CA GLU A 72 5.30 13.08 -8.37
C GLU A 72 4.71 12.55 -7.04
N ILE A 73 5.55 12.37 -6.01
CA ILE A 73 5.17 11.70 -4.77
C ILE A 73 4.73 12.70 -3.71
N VAL A 74 3.43 12.69 -3.42
CA VAL A 74 2.91 13.28 -2.18
C VAL A 74 3.00 12.25 -1.06
N ARG A 75 3.54 12.64 0.09
CA ARG A 75 3.65 11.79 1.29
C ARG A 75 2.79 12.37 2.41
N MET A 76 2.21 11.47 3.20
CA MET A 76 1.52 11.77 4.44
C MET A 76 2.23 11.05 5.58
N ASP A 77 2.31 11.69 6.75
CA ASP A 77 2.80 11.05 7.96
C ASP A 77 1.90 9.84 8.28
N PRO A 78 2.45 8.62 8.45
CA PRO A 78 1.67 7.45 8.87
C PRO A 78 0.91 7.63 10.19
N ALA A 79 1.31 8.58 11.05
CA ALA A 79 0.61 8.93 12.29
C ALA A 79 -0.48 10.00 12.11
N SER A 80 -0.65 10.54 10.90
CA SER A 80 -1.69 11.53 10.60
C SER A 80 -3.09 10.95 10.88
N PRO A 81 -3.99 11.71 11.52
CA PRO A 81 -5.37 11.29 11.75
C PRO A 81 -6.25 11.34 10.49
N GLU A 82 -5.75 11.84 9.36
CA GLU A 82 -6.53 11.98 8.11
C GLU A 82 -7.00 10.64 7.54
N ILE A 83 -6.17 9.60 7.67
CA ILE A 83 -6.53 8.23 7.30
C ILE A 83 -6.82 7.47 8.60
N PRO A 84 -8.02 6.91 8.79
CA PRO A 84 -8.41 6.25 10.04
C PRO A 84 -7.78 4.85 10.16
N TYR A 85 -6.45 4.79 10.12
CA TYR A 85 -5.66 3.58 10.11
C TYR A 85 -4.47 3.68 11.06
N SER A 86 -4.29 2.67 11.93
CA SER A 86 -3.16 2.60 12.86
C SER A 86 -2.12 1.59 12.38
N TRP A 87 -0.88 2.06 12.23
CA TRP A 87 0.27 1.24 11.85
C TRP A 87 0.96 0.54 13.03
N GLU A 88 0.49 0.81 14.25
CA GLU A 88 1.09 0.27 15.47
C GLU A 88 1.09 -1.26 15.48
N LEU A 89 2.12 -1.83 16.11
CA LEU A 89 2.12 -3.24 16.47
C LEU A 89 1.12 -3.42 17.60
N ARG A 90 -0.03 -4.05 17.30
CA ARG A 90 -0.91 -4.54 18.34
C ARG A 90 -0.31 -5.83 18.88
N ASN A 91 0.33 -5.74 20.05
CA ASN A 91 0.61 -6.91 20.86
C ASN A 91 -0.73 -7.38 21.44
N GLY A 92 -1.06 -8.65 21.25
CA GLY A 92 -2.20 -9.29 21.89
C GLY A 92 -2.01 -9.45 23.39
#